data_AF-A0A534K3R2-F1
#
_entry.id   AF-A0A534K3R2-F1
#
_cell.length_a   1.000
_cell.length_b   1.000
_cell.length_c   1.000
_cell.angle_alpha   90.00
_cell.angle_beta   90.00
_cell.angle_gamma   90.00
#
_symmetry.space_group_name_H-M   'P 1'
#
loop_
_entity.id
_entity.type
_entity.pdbx_description
1 polymer ?
#
loop_
_entity_poly.entity_id
_entity_poly.type
_entity_poly.pdbx_seq_one_letter_code
_entity_poly.pdbx_strand_id
1 'polypeptide(L)'
;MFSTGDATSGVERMEISVDGGPAQSLGASETSHVITGLADGPHTVTLTVFDRAGNSATTTVSFRVDTSFLSPSGPYGAGGIAALAIVIVVAALAFVLFLRRRRGSRPPTAPPSA
;
A
#
# COMPACT_ATOMS: atom_id res chain seq x y z
N MET A 1 -40.75 40.30 -6.31
CA MET A 1 -39.93 39.69 -7.37
C MET A 1 -38.60 39.30 -6.75
N PHE A 2 -38.26 38.01 -6.72
CA PHE A 2 -36.92 37.54 -6.34
C PHE A 2 -36.21 37.19 -7.65
N SER A 3 -35.26 38.03 -8.07
CA SER A 3 -34.42 37.71 -9.22
C SER A 3 -33.29 36.82 -8.74
N THR A 4 -33.24 35.62 -9.30
CA THR A 4 -32.18 34.61 -9.16
C THR A 4 -30.82 35.23 -9.47
N GLY A 5 -29.94 35.30 -8.47
CA GLY A 5 -28.54 35.72 -8.59
C GLY A 5 -27.56 34.60 -8.30
N ASP A 6 -27.93 33.34 -8.51
CA ASP A 6 -27.18 32.16 -8.05
C ASP A 6 -26.57 31.30 -9.17
N ALA A 7 -26.74 31.66 -10.44
CA ALA A 7 -26.15 30.91 -11.56
C ALA A 7 -24.61 31.07 -11.71
N THR A 8 -23.99 31.97 -10.94
CA THR A 8 -22.56 32.32 -11.08
C THR A 8 -21.66 31.71 -10.00
N SER A 9 -22.21 31.12 -8.94
CA SER A 9 -21.39 30.54 -7.85
C SER A 9 -20.94 29.09 -8.12
N GLY A 10 -21.22 28.55 -9.30
CA GLY A 10 -20.78 27.22 -9.67
C GLY A 10 -19.25 27.10 -9.65
N VAL A 11 -18.77 25.91 -9.29
CA VAL A 11 -17.33 25.58 -9.38
C VAL A 11 -16.86 25.82 -10.81
N GLU A 12 -15.79 26.59 -10.96
CA GLU A 12 -15.12 26.86 -12.23
C GLU A 12 -14.08 25.78 -12.52
N ARG A 13 -13.19 25.53 -11.55
CA ARG A 13 -12.14 24.53 -11.65
C ARG A 13 -11.74 24.03 -10.27
N MET A 14 -11.17 22.83 -10.25
CA MET A 14 -10.57 22.24 -9.06
C MET A 14 -9.13 21.88 -9.36
N GLU A 15 -8.27 21.98 -8.35
CA GLU A 15 -6.85 21.68 -8.43
C GLU A 15 -6.46 20.75 -7.29
N ILE A 16 -5.84 19.61 -7.61
CA ILE A 16 -5.36 18.65 -6.63
C ILE A 16 -3.83 18.54 -6.66
N SER A 17 -3.19 18.55 -5.50
CA SER A 17 -1.76 18.34 -5.34
C SER A 17 -1.52 17.24 -4.32
N VAL A 18 -0.48 16.44 -4.54
CA VAL A 18 -0.05 15.34 -3.67
C VAL A 18 1.35 15.65 -3.16
N ASP A 19 1.55 15.59 -1.85
CA ASP A 19 2.82 15.82 -1.15
C ASP A 19 3.49 17.17 -1.49
N GLY A 20 2.69 18.19 -1.80
CA GLY A 20 3.18 19.51 -2.22
C GLY A 20 3.77 19.53 -3.64
N GLY A 21 3.56 18.47 -4.42
CA GLY A 21 3.92 18.40 -5.84
C GLY A 21 3.07 19.31 -6.74
N PRO A 22 3.27 19.26 -8.06
CA PRO A 22 2.54 20.09 -9.01
C PRO A 22 1.04 19.83 -8.95
N ALA A 23 0.25 20.91 -9.01
CA ALA A 23 -1.20 20.83 -9.03
C ALA A 23 -1.70 20.26 -10.37
N GLN A 24 -2.67 19.36 -10.28
CA GLN A 24 -3.40 18.79 -11.42
C GLN A 24 -4.80 19.39 -11.47
N SER A 25 -5.22 19.86 -12.64
CA SER A 25 -6.58 20.36 -12.83
C SER A 25 -7.58 19.21 -12.94
N LEU A 26 -8.66 19.32 -12.19
CA LEU A 26 -9.81 18.41 -12.18
C LEU A 26 -11.04 19.12 -12.76
N GLY A 27 -11.96 18.34 -13.34
CA GLY A 27 -13.23 18.86 -13.83
C GLY A 27 -14.10 19.38 -12.68
N ALA A 28 -14.82 20.49 -12.90
CA ALA A 28 -15.65 21.17 -11.90
C ALA A 28 -16.79 20.34 -11.27
N SER A 29 -17.06 19.14 -11.78
CA SER A 29 -18.07 18.21 -11.26
C SER A 29 -17.49 16.85 -10.86
N GLU A 30 -16.17 16.72 -10.84
CA GLU A 30 -15.52 15.50 -10.37
C GLU A 30 -15.70 15.33 -8.86
N THR A 31 -16.11 14.13 -8.47
CA THR A 31 -16.29 13.75 -7.06
C THR A 31 -15.28 12.70 -6.61
N SER A 32 -14.48 12.16 -7.54
CA SER A 32 -13.48 11.14 -7.26
C SER A 32 -12.29 11.29 -8.21
N HIS A 33 -11.07 11.19 -7.68
CA HIS A 33 -9.84 11.14 -8.46
C HIS A 33 -8.97 9.98 -7.96
N VAL A 34 -8.31 9.28 -8.89
CA VAL A 34 -7.43 8.15 -8.56
C VAL A 34 -5.99 8.60 -8.60
N ILE A 35 -5.30 8.46 -7.47
CA ILE A 35 -3.87 8.73 -7.35
C ILE A 35 -3.15 7.38 -7.28
N THR A 36 -2.14 7.19 -8.12
CA THR A 36 -1.37 5.94 -8.21
C THR A 36 0.11 6.18 -7.99
N GLY A 37 0.86 5.12 -7.68
CA GLY A 37 2.31 5.19 -7.56
C GLY A 37 2.81 5.87 -6.28
N LEU A 38 2.02 5.90 -5.21
CA LEU A 38 2.48 6.36 -3.90
C LEU A 38 3.39 5.32 -3.26
N ALA A 39 4.48 5.79 -2.66
CA ALA A 39 5.36 4.95 -1.85
C ALA A 39 4.69 4.59 -0.52
N ASP A 40 5.23 3.61 0.19
CA ASP A 40 4.81 3.36 1.57
C ASP A 40 5.27 4.52 2.48
N GLY A 41 4.36 5.06 3.28
CA GLY A 41 4.66 6.22 4.12
C GLY A 41 3.50 7.19 4.31
N PRO A 42 3.73 8.28 5.05
CA PRO A 42 2.76 9.36 5.20
C PRO A 42 2.67 10.18 3.90
N HIS A 43 1.44 10.55 3.54
CA HIS A 43 1.14 11.36 2.37
C HIS A 43 0.13 12.45 2.72
N THR A 44 0.15 13.52 1.94
CA THR A 44 -0.83 14.61 2.02
C THR A 44 -1.44 14.91 0.67
N VAL A 45 -2.75 15.09 0.64
CA VAL A 45 -3.48 15.57 -0.54
C VAL A 45 -4.06 16.93 -0.22
N THR A 46 -3.82 17.90 -1.11
CA THR A 46 -4.37 19.25 -1.04
C THR A 46 -5.30 19.46 -2.21
N LEU A 47 -6.55 19.82 -1.94
CA LEU A 47 -7.55 20.16 -2.93
C LEU A 47 -7.90 21.64 -2.81
N THR A 48 -7.80 22.38 -3.91
CA THR A 48 -8.25 23.76 -4.02
C THR A 48 -9.38 23.87 -5.03
N VAL A 49 -10.49 24.46 -4.64
CA VAL A 49 -11.68 24.67 -5.48
C VAL A 49 -11.80 26.16 -5.77
N PHE A 50 -12.01 26.51 -7.04
CA PHE A 50 -12.24 27.88 -7.48
C PHE A 50 -13.65 27.97 -8.07
N ASP A 51 -14.39 29.01 -7.72
CA ASP A 51 -15.69 29.33 -8.33
C ASP A 51 -15.57 30.43 -9.39
N ARG A 52 -16.63 30.62 -10.19
CA ARG A 52 -16.65 31.65 -11.25
C ARG A 52 -16.78 33.07 -10.70
N ALA A 53 -17.08 33.22 -9.41
CA ALA A 53 -17.09 34.52 -8.74
C ALA A 53 -15.69 34.93 -8.26
N GLY A 54 -14.68 34.08 -8.44
CA GLY A 54 -13.29 34.32 -8.05
C GLY A 54 -12.98 33.93 -6.61
N ASN A 55 -13.89 33.25 -5.91
CA ASN A 55 -13.60 32.69 -4.60
C ASN A 55 -12.80 31.39 -4.73
N SER A 56 -11.97 31.11 -3.72
CA SER A 56 -11.22 29.86 -3.63
C SER A 56 -11.30 29.27 -2.22
N ALA A 57 -11.40 27.95 -2.12
CA ALA A 57 -11.31 27.22 -0.86
C ALA A 57 -10.29 26.07 -0.98
N THR A 58 -9.46 25.89 0.04
CA THR A 58 -8.43 24.84 0.08
C THR A 58 -8.65 23.92 1.28
N THR A 59 -8.53 22.62 1.04
CA THR A 59 -8.60 21.56 2.07
C THR A 59 -7.41 20.63 1.94
N THR A 60 -6.90 20.14 3.06
CA THR A 60 -5.79 19.18 3.10
C THR A 60 -6.19 17.94 3.90
N VAL A 61 -5.86 16.76 3.36
CA VAL A 61 -6.10 15.47 3.99
C VAL A 61 -4.79 14.70 4.09
N SER A 62 -4.46 14.25 5.29
CA SER A 62 -3.29 13.41 5.54
C SER A 62 -3.69 11.95 5.66
N PHE A 63 -2.93 11.05 5.05
CA PHE A 63 -3.14 9.61 5.13
C PHE A 63 -1.80 8.87 5.09
N ARG A 64 -1.82 7.55 5.25
CA ARG A 64 -0.63 6.70 5.18
C ARG A 64 -0.88 5.55 4.22
N VAL A 65 0.10 5.23 3.39
CA VAL A 65 0.14 4.05 2.53
C VAL A 65 1.01 2.98 3.19
N ASP A 66 0.51 1.75 3.24
CA ASP A 66 1.22 0.57 3.76
C ASP A 66 0.90 -0.64 2.87
N THR A 67 1.86 -1.06 2.06
CA THR A 67 1.76 -2.21 1.15
C THR A 67 2.65 -3.38 1.56
N SER A 68 3.31 -3.27 2.71
CA SER A 68 4.30 -4.23 3.18
C SER A 68 3.71 -5.61 3.45
N PHE A 69 4.37 -6.65 2.92
CA PHE A 69 3.97 -8.05 3.08
C PHE A 69 3.97 -8.52 4.55
N LEU A 70 4.84 -7.94 5.37
CA LEU A 70 5.00 -8.31 6.77
C LEU A 70 4.32 -7.35 7.74
N SER A 71 3.58 -6.36 7.23
CA SER A 71 2.84 -5.44 8.10
C SER A 71 1.52 -6.06 8.54
N PRO A 72 1.24 -6.16 9.86
CA PRO A 72 -0.07 -6.62 10.37
C PRO A 72 -1.24 -5.73 9.94
N SER A 73 -0.96 -4.45 9.63
CA SER A 73 -1.91 -3.47 9.11
C SER A 73 -1.89 -3.32 7.59
N GLY A 74 -0.98 -4.03 6.91
CA GLY A 74 -0.86 -4.05 5.46
C GLY A 74 -1.91 -4.93 4.78
N PRO A 75 -1.87 -5.04 3.45
CA PRO A 75 -2.90 -5.73 2.66
C PRO A 75 -3.02 -7.24 2.94
N TYR A 76 -1.96 -7.84 3.50
CA TYR A 76 -1.93 -9.27 3.84
C TYR A 76 -2.26 -9.55 5.32
N GLY A 77 -2.44 -8.49 6.11
CA GLY A 77 -2.64 -8.57 7.56
C GLY A 77 -1.63 -9.48 8.25
N ALA A 78 -2.09 -10.20 9.29
CA ALA A 78 -1.29 -11.24 9.93
C ALA A 78 -1.00 -12.45 9.03
N GLY A 79 -1.70 -12.59 7.90
CA GLY A 79 -1.55 -13.71 6.96
C GLY A 79 -0.19 -13.75 6.28
N GLY A 80 0.40 -12.60 5.95
CA GLY A 80 1.73 -12.53 5.33
C GLY A 80 2.83 -13.04 6.26
N ILE A 81 2.78 -12.64 7.53
CA ILE A 81 3.71 -13.11 8.57
C ILE A 81 3.52 -14.62 8.83
N ALA A 82 2.27 -15.08 8.93
CA ALA A 82 1.97 -16.49 9.14
C ALA A 82 2.46 -17.36 7.98
N ALA A 83 2.26 -16.93 6.73
CA ALA A 83 2.74 -17.64 5.55
C ALA A 83 4.27 -17.78 5.56
N LEU A 84 5.00 -16.71 5.89
CA LEU A 84 6.46 -16.76 6.02
C LEU A 84 6.89 -17.71 7.14
N ALA A 85 6.24 -17.65 8.30
CA ALA A 85 6.53 -18.53 9.43
C ALA A 85 6.32 -20.01 9.06
N ILE A 86 5.23 -20.32 8.34
CA ILE A 86 4.96 -21.69 7.84
C ILE A 86 6.08 -22.15 6.90
N VAL A 87 6.52 -21.31 5.96
CA VAL A 87 7.62 -21.64 5.03
C VAL A 87 8.92 -21.92 5.79
N ILE A 88 9.25 -21.08 6.78
CA ILE A 88 10.45 -21.27 7.62
C ILE A 88 10.36 -22.59 8.41
N VAL A 89 9.21 -22.89 9.00
CA VAL A 89 8.98 -24.13 9.75
C VAL A 89 9.11 -25.35 8.85
N VAL A 90 8.52 -25.32 7.65
CA VAL A 90 8.62 -26.41 6.66
C VAL A 90 10.05 -26.62 6.20
N ALA A 91 10.78 -25.55 5.88
CA ALA A 91 12.19 -25.62 5.47
C ALA A 91 13.08 -26.17 6.59
N ALA A 92 12.87 -25.72 7.83
CA ALA A 92 13.58 -26.23 9.00
C ALA A 92 13.29 -27.72 9.24
N LEU A 93 12.03 -28.13 9.13
CA LEU A 93 11.63 -29.55 9.26
C LEU A 93 12.30 -30.40 8.17
N ALA A 94 12.26 -29.96 6.91
CA ALA A 94 12.91 -30.65 5.80
C ALA A 94 14.43 -30.76 5.99
N PHE A 95 15.08 -29.69 6.46
CA PHE A 95 16.51 -29.68 6.75
C PHE A 95 16.89 -30.64 7.88
N VAL A 96 16.10 -30.68 8.95
CA VAL A 96 16.29 -31.63 10.05
C VAL A 96 16.12 -33.07 9.55
N LEU A 97 15.09 -33.36 8.76
CA LEU A 97 14.87 -34.69 8.17
C LEU A 97 16.02 -35.08 7.23
N PHE A 98 16.54 -34.14 6.46
CA PHE A 98 17.70 -34.34 5.59
C PHE A 98 18.97 -34.67 6.39
N LEU A 99 19.24 -33.94 7.48
CA LEU A 99 20.36 -34.23 8.38
C LEU A 99 20.22 -35.61 9.05
N ARG A 100 19.00 -36.00 9.45
CA ARG A 100 18.72 -37.33 10.01
C ARG A 100 18.95 -38.43 8.99
N ARG A 101 18.55 -38.23 7.73
CA ARG A 101 18.82 -39.18 6.62
C ARG A 101 20.32 -39.37 6.39
N ARG A 102 21.11 -38.29 6.38
CA ARG A 102 22.58 -38.37 6.18
C ARG A 102 23.30 -39.13 7.29
N ARG A 103 22.80 -39.11 8.53
CA ARG A 103 23.42 -39.80 9.67
C ARG A 103 23.11 -41.31 9.73
N GLY A 104 22.13 -41.81 8.96
CA GLY A 104 21.69 -43.21 8.98
C GLY A 104 22.51 -44.19 8.15
N SER A 105 23.49 -43.72 7.35
CA SER A 105 24.30 -44.58 6.47
C SER A 105 25.62 -44.98 7.17
N ARG A 106 25.64 -46.11 7.88
CA ARG A 106 26.91 -46.71 8.38
C ARG A 106 27.59 -47.52 7.27
N PRO A 107 28.93 -47.44 7.11
CA PRO A 107 29.66 -48.31 6.18
C PRO A 107 29.56 -49.78 6.62
N PRO A 108 29.50 -50.74 5.69
CA PRO A 108 29.48 -52.17 6.03
C PRO A 108 30.78 -52.57 6.73
N THR A 109 30.65 -53.23 7.88
CA THR A 109 31.77 -53.86 8.59
C THR A 109 32.32 -54.99 7.73
N ALA A 110 33.58 -54.86 7.29
CA ALA A 110 34.28 -55.94 6.61
C ALA A 110 34.49 -57.12 7.58
N PRO A 111 34.36 -58.38 7.12
CA PRO A 111 34.56 -59.54 7.96
C PRO A 111 36.04 -59.69 8.37
N PRO A 112 36.32 -60.29 9.54
CA PRO A 112 37.69 -60.46 10.02
C PRO A 112 38.48 -61.40 9.10
N SER A 113 39.67 -60.96 8.68
CA SER A 113 40.68 -61.79 8.04
C SER A 113 41.27 -62.76 9.05
N ALA A 114 41.28 -64.05 8.69
CA ALA A 114 41.83 -65.17 9.46
C ALA A 114 43.33 -65.04 9.76
#